data_AF-A0A1W6BA83-F1
#
_entry.id   AF-A0A1W6BA83-F1
#
_cell.length_a   1.000
_cell.length_b   1.000
_cell.length_c   1.000
_cell.angle_alpha   90.00
_cell.angle_beta   90.00
_cell.angle_gamma   90.00
#
_symmetry.space_group_name_H-M   'P 1'
#
loop_
_entity.id
_entity.type
_entity.pdbx_description
1 polymer ?
#
loop_
_entity_poly.entity_id
_entity_poly.type
_entity_poly.pdbx_seq_one_letter_code
_entity_poly.pdbx_strand_id
1 'polypeptide(L)'
;MREYRTSQEVRGHFTGLTNWLTPVLDRGDKSSEFTLRESAAVEAKSIMATVHGTIIAARAFNSAGLFLQIVEPVINRLMKAR
;
A
#
# COMPACT_ATOMS: atom_id res chain seq x y z
N MET A 1 -7.91 27.33 -12.81
CA MET A 1 -7.23 27.30 -11.48
C MET A 1 -7.64 26.15 -10.55
N ARG A 2 -8.82 25.51 -10.68
CA ARG A 2 -9.22 24.37 -9.79
C ARG A 2 -8.42 23.08 -10.03
N GLU A 3 -8.16 22.72 -11.28
CA GLU A 3 -7.48 21.46 -11.65
C GLU A 3 -6.04 21.34 -11.10
N TYR A 4 -5.32 22.47 -10.99
CA TYR A 4 -3.97 22.49 -10.44
C TYR A 4 -3.93 22.13 -8.94
N ARG A 5 -4.97 22.50 -8.17
CA ARG A 5 -5.10 22.16 -6.73
C ARG A 5 -5.37 20.67 -6.55
N THR A 6 -6.29 20.11 -7.34
CA THR A 6 -6.62 18.67 -7.29
C THR A 6 -5.38 17.81 -7.57
N SER A 7 -4.57 18.16 -8.56
CA SER A 7 -3.35 17.39 -8.86
C SER A 7 -2.34 17.40 -7.69
N GLN A 8 -2.23 18.53 -6.98
CA GLN A 8 -1.36 18.66 -5.82
C GLN A 8 -1.91 17.92 -4.60
N GLU A 9 -3.21 17.99 -4.36
CA GLU A 9 -3.89 17.28 -3.28
C GLU A 9 -3.78 15.76 -3.46
N VAL A 10 -3.96 15.26 -4.69
CA VAL A 10 -3.76 13.84 -5.02
C VAL A 10 -2.31 13.44 -4.76
N ARG A 11 -1.32 14.19 -5.25
CA ARG A 11 0.10 13.90 -4.97
C ARG A 11 0.42 13.95 -3.48
N GLY A 12 -0.16 14.90 -2.76
CA GLY A 12 -0.01 15.08 -1.32
C GLY A 12 -0.56 13.89 -0.54
N HIS A 13 -1.74 13.39 -0.92
CA HIS A 13 -2.33 12.19 -0.32
C HIS A 13 -1.42 10.97 -0.49
N PHE A 14 -1.00 10.68 -1.72
CA PHE A 14 -0.16 9.51 -2.00
C PHE A 14 1.20 9.61 -1.29
N THR A 15 1.82 10.79 -1.30
CA THR A 15 3.07 11.06 -0.56
C THR A 15 2.87 10.86 0.94
N GLY A 16 1.82 11.45 1.52
CA GLY A 16 1.50 11.34 2.94
C GLY A 16 1.28 9.89 3.36
N LEU A 17 0.52 9.12 2.58
CA LEU A 17 0.27 7.71 2.83
C LEU A 17 1.57 6.89 2.77
N THR A 18 2.41 7.07 1.76
CA THR A 18 3.68 6.33 1.68
C THR A 18 4.65 6.73 2.78
N ASN A 19 4.65 8.00 3.19
CA ASN A 19 5.45 8.51 4.30
C ASN A 19 4.99 7.95 5.66
N TRP A 20 3.69 7.65 5.79
CA TRP A 20 3.15 6.98 6.97
C TRP A 20 3.45 5.46 6.97
N LEU A 21 3.31 4.79 5.82
CA LEU A 21 3.57 3.35 5.69
C LEU A 21 5.05 2.99 5.89
N THR A 22 5.97 3.80 5.37
CA THR A 22 7.42 3.52 5.42
C THR A 22 7.91 3.24 6.86
N PRO A 23 7.68 4.11 7.86
CA PRO A 23 8.12 3.84 9.23
C PRO A 23 7.30 2.75 9.93
N VAL A 24 6.08 2.42 9.47
CA VAL A 24 5.34 1.25 9.99
C VAL A 24 6.07 -0.04 9.60
N LEU A 25 6.44 -0.15 8.33
CA LEU A 25 7.15 -1.33 7.81
C LEU A 25 8.56 -1.46 8.38
N ASP A 26 9.32 -0.37 8.45
CA ASP A 26 10.65 -0.34 9.06
C ASP A 26 10.64 -0.76 10.53
N ARG A 27 9.65 -0.31 11.31
CA ARG A 27 9.49 -0.76 12.70
C ARG A 27 9.14 -2.24 12.78
N GLY A 28 8.24 -2.74 11.94
CA GLY A 28 7.85 -4.15 11.94
C GLY A 28 9.00 -5.08 11.55
N ASP A 29 9.86 -4.66 10.62
CA ASP A 29 11.08 -5.39 10.26
C ASP A 29 12.07 -5.44 11.43
N LYS A 30 12.34 -4.29 12.06
CA LYS A 30 13.19 -4.18 13.26
C LYS A 30 12.67 -4.98 14.46
N SER A 31 11.34 -5.07 14.62
CA SER A 31 10.71 -5.85 15.68
C SER A 31 10.49 -7.31 15.30
N SER A 32 10.98 -7.76 14.14
CA SER A 32 10.80 -9.14 13.66
C SER A 32 9.35 -9.58 13.43
N GLU A 33 8.41 -8.66 13.29
CA GLU A 33 7.02 -8.95 12.92
C GLU A 33 6.87 -9.11 11.40
N PHE A 34 7.68 -8.35 10.65
CA PHE A 34 7.75 -8.42 9.20
C PHE A 34 9.14 -8.89 8.73
N THR A 35 9.18 -9.43 7.51
CA THR A 35 10.39 -9.61 6.71
C THR A 35 10.19 -8.84 5.42
N LEU A 36 10.90 -7.74 5.25
CA LEU A 36 10.86 -6.97 4.01
C LEU A 36 11.78 -7.60 2.97
N ARG A 37 11.35 -7.64 1.71
CA ARG A 37 12.21 -8.13 0.60
C ARG A 37 13.02 -6.99 -0.01
N GLU A 38 12.45 -5.80 0.03
CA GLU A 38 13.05 -4.55 -0.40
C GLU A 38 13.14 -3.55 0.76
N SER A 39 13.67 -2.35 0.49
CA SER A 39 13.61 -1.27 1.49
C SER A 39 12.16 -0.96 1.90
N ALA A 40 11.94 -0.54 3.15
CA ALA A 40 10.62 -0.15 3.66
C ALA A 40 9.91 0.89 2.79
N ALA A 41 10.64 1.79 2.14
CA ALA A 41 10.08 2.80 1.24
C ALA A 41 9.56 2.19 -0.08
N VAL A 42 10.21 1.15 -0.60
CA VAL A 42 9.76 0.42 -1.80
C VAL A 42 8.54 -0.43 -1.48
N GLU A 43 8.55 -1.14 -0.35
CA GLU A 43 7.41 -1.93 0.12
C GLU A 43 6.19 -1.04 0.40
N ALA A 44 6.38 0.13 1.02
CA ALA A 44 5.30 1.09 1.28
C ALA A 44 4.59 1.55 -0.02
N LYS A 45 5.37 1.88 -1.06
CA LYS A 45 4.83 2.24 -2.37
C LYS A 45 4.12 1.07 -3.04
N SER A 46 4.66 -0.14 -2.88
CA SER A 46 4.09 -1.36 -3.44
C SER A 46 2.72 -1.67 -2.81
N ILE A 47 2.63 -1.69 -1.47
CA ILE A 47 1.36 -1.86 -0.75
C ILE A 47 0.35 -0.79 -1.15
N MET A 48 0.77 0.48 -1.16
CA MET A 48 -0.09 1.60 -1.55
C MET A 48 -0.65 1.41 -2.97
N ALA A 49 0.21 1.03 -3.94
CA ALA A 49 -0.19 0.79 -5.32
C ALA A 49 -1.13 -0.41 -5.44
N THR A 50 -0.86 -1.52 -4.73
CA THR A 50 -1.73 -2.70 -4.69
C THR A 50 -3.12 -2.33 -4.16
N VAL A 51 -3.22 -1.65 -3.02
CA VAL A 51 -4.50 -1.26 -2.41
C VAL A 51 -5.31 -0.40 -3.38
N HIS A 52 -4.71 0.65 -3.95
CA HIS A 52 -5.42 1.55 -4.87
C HIS A 52 -5.80 0.88 -6.19
N GLY A 53 -4.87 0.13 -6.79
CA GLY A 53 -5.13 -0.62 -8.03
C GLY A 53 -6.25 -1.63 -7.84
N THR A 54 -6.30 -2.29 -6.67
CA THR A 54 -7.34 -3.26 -6.36
C THR A 54 -8.70 -2.60 -6.13
N ILE A 55 -8.77 -1.42 -5.50
CA ILE A 55 -10.03 -0.67 -5.38
C ILE A 55 -10.59 -0.35 -6.77
N ILE A 56 -9.73 0.03 -7.73
CA ILE A 56 -10.15 0.28 -9.13
C ILE A 56 -10.62 -1.02 -9.79
N ALA A 57 -9.85 -2.10 -9.67
CA ALA A 57 -10.19 -3.39 -10.27
C ALA A 57 -11.50 -3.97 -9.69
N ALA A 58 -11.70 -3.91 -8.37
CA ALA A 58 -12.91 -4.35 -7.69
C ALA A 58 -14.16 -3.63 -8.23
N ARG A 59 -14.04 -2.32 -8.54
CA ARG A 59 -15.10 -1.56 -9.20
C ARG A 59 -15.30 -1.98 -10.64
N ALA A 60 -14.22 -2.11 -11.42
CA ALA A 60 -14.28 -2.48 -12.83
C ALA A 60 -14.93 -3.86 -13.06
N PHE A 61 -14.70 -4.81 -12.15
CA PHE A 61 -15.25 -6.17 -12.21
C PHE A 61 -16.53 -6.35 -11.35
N ASN A 62 -17.06 -5.28 -10.76
CA ASN A 62 -18.21 -5.34 -9.84
C ASN A 62 -18.08 -6.45 -8.76
N SER A 63 -16.89 -6.58 -8.17
CA SER A 63 -16.55 -7.63 -7.23
C SER A 63 -15.74 -7.09 -6.05
N ALA A 64 -16.42 -6.85 -4.93
CA ALA A 64 -15.77 -6.38 -3.69
C ALA A 64 -14.77 -7.42 -3.12
N GLY A 65 -15.03 -8.72 -3.34
CA GLY A 65 -14.16 -9.81 -2.88
C GLY A 65 -12.76 -9.77 -3.51
N LEU A 66 -12.61 -9.13 -4.68
CA LEU A 66 -11.32 -8.94 -5.34
C LEU A 66 -10.33 -8.16 -4.46
N PHE A 67 -10.83 -7.29 -3.57
CA PHE A 67 -9.99 -6.56 -2.62
C PHE A 67 -9.18 -7.50 -1.74
N LEU A 68 -9.85 -8.37 -1.00
CA LEU A 68 -9.18 -9.31 -0.09
C LEU A 68 -8.33 -10.31 -0.88
N GLN A 69 -8.85 -10.84 -2.00
CA GLN A 69 -8.14 -11.80 -2.84
C GLN A 69 -6.76 -11.31 -3.31
N ILE A 70 -6.59 -10.01 -3.54
CA ILE A 70 -5.32 -9.44 -4.02
C ILE A 70 -4.49 -8.85 -2.88
N VAL A 71 -5.11 -8.11 -1.95
CA VAL A 71 -4.39 -7.40 -0.89
C VAL A 71 -3.87 -8.35 0.19
N GLU A 72 -4.66 -9.35 0.58
CA GLU A 72 -4.29 -10.28 1.67
C GLU A 72 -3.00 -11.06 1.36
N PRO A 73 -2.82 -11.66 0.16
CA PRO A 73 -1.53 -12.30 -0.18
C PRO A 73 -0.34 -11.35 -0.18
N VAL A 74 -0.54 -10.06 -0.51
CA VAL A 74 0.54 -9.06 -0.47
C VAL A 74 0.96 -8.77 0.97
N ILE A 75 0.01 -8.64 1.89
CA ILE A 75 0.30 -8.47 3.32
C ILE A 75 0.92 -9.74 3.92
N ASN A 76 0.37 -10.91 3.62
CA ASN A 76 0.87 -12.19 4.13
C ASN A 76 2.31 -12.48 3.71
N ARG A 77 2.78 -11.95 2.56
CA ARG A 77 4.18 -12.08 2.12
C ARG A 77 5.16 -11.28 2.98
N LEU A 78 4.70 -10.27 3.71
CA LEU A 78 5.50 -9.48 4.64
C LEU A 78 5.56 -10.14 6.01
N MET A 79 4.51 -10.89 6.39
CA MET A 79 4.48 -11.58 7.67
C MET A 79 5.56 -12.66 7.71
N LYS A 80 6.26 -12.77 8.84
CA LYS A 80 7.11 -13.94 9.06
C LYS A 80 6.25 -15.20 9.10
N ALA A 81 6.72 -16.26 8.45
CA ALA A 81 6.21 -17.59 8.72
C ALA A 81 6.49 -17.89 10.20
N ARG A 82 5.43 -18.19 10.95
CA ARG A 82 5.51 -18.60 12.35
C ARG A 82 6.15 -19.98 12.48
#